data_AF-A0A5S3YPE7-F1
#
_entry.id   AF-A0A5S3YPE7-F1
#
_cell.length_a   1.000
_cell.length_b   1.000
_cell.length_c   1.000
_cell.angle_alpha   90.00
_cell.angle_beta   90.00
_cell.angle_gamma   90.00
#
_symmetry.space_group_name_H-M   'P 1'
#
loop_
_entity.id
_entity.type
_entity.pdbx_description
1 polymer ?
#
loop_
_entity_poly.entity_id
_entity_poly.type
_entity_poly.pdbx_seq_one_letter_code
_entity_poly.pdbx_strand_id
1 'polypeptide(L)'
;GPNLFCLHEGSGLTIAYRPLAQRLEGRVNCIGIAPDDAFDMQSDLQQLANHYASEILRYQQSGPYYLAGWSMGAPIALLVANALSDLGHTVSMVQLIDSWNPFEYQNSEVLMWHQWVSKWVMQHVIAQED
;
A
#
# COMPACT_ATOMS: atom_id res chain seq x y z
N GLY A 1 11.46 11.72 16.53
CA GLY A 1 10.46 12.32 15.62
C GLY A 1 9.24 11.44 15.55
N PRO A 2 8.24 11.76 14.71
CA PRO A 2 7.10 10.88 14.49
C PRO A 2 7.54 9.55 13.86
N ASN A 3 6.73 8.51 14.04
CA ASN A 3 6.91 7.23 13.35
C ASN A 3 6.13 7.24 12.04
N LEU A 4 6.76 6.77 10.96
CA LEU A 4 6.10 6.44 9.69
C LEU A 4 6.15 4.93 9.53
N PHE A 5 4.99 4.28 9.56
CA PHE A 5 4.90 2.84 9.36
C PHE A 5 4.83 2.53 7.85
N CYS A 6 5.81 1.77 7.37
CA CYS A 6 6.02 1.46 5.97
C CYS A 6 5.63 -0.01 5.71
N LEU A 7 4.50 -0.21 5.04
CA LEU A 7 3.92 -1.52 4.75
C LEU A 7 4.66 -2.19 3.60
N HIS A 8 5.04 -3.46 3.75
CA HIS A 8 5.80 -4.21 2.74
C HIS A 8 5.15 -4.22 1.34
N GLU A 9 5.97 -4.41 0.32
CA GLU A 9 5.50 -4.61 -1.05
C GLU A 9 5.17 -6.10 -1.33
N GLY A 10 4.85 -6.45 -2.57
CA GLY A 10 4.35 -7.77 -2.95
C GLY A 10 5.25 -8.97 -2.62
N SER A 11 6.56 -8.77 -2.42
CA SER A 11 7.48 -9.84 -1.99
C SER A 11 7.55 -10.04 -0.47
N GLY A 12 6.84 -9.24 0.32
CA GLY A 12 6.89 -9.31 1.79
C GLY A 12 8.01 -8.48 2.41
N LEU A 13 8.79 -7.75 1.61
CA LEU A 13 9.97 -7.01 2.09
C LEU A 13 9.70 -5.51 2.22
N THR A 14 10.42 -4.88 3.13
CA THR A 14 10.36 -3.42 3.38
C THR A 14 11.64 -2.71 2.91
N ILE A 15 12.55 -3.43 2.24
CA ILE A 15 13.87 -2.91 1.84
C ILE A 15 13.78 -1.70 0.91
N ALA A 16 12.70 -1.60 0.12
CA ALA A 16 12.42 -0.46 -0.75
C ALA A 16 12.35 0.88 0.00
N TYR A 17 12.04 0.86 1.30
CA TYR A 17 11.99 2.06 2.13
C TYR A 17 13.34 2.49 2.72
N ARG A 18 14.41 1.70 2.59
CA ARG A 18 15.72 2.04 3.16
C ARG A 18 16.25 3.40 2.68
N PRO A 19 16.21 3.75 1.37
CA PRO A 19 16.68 5.06 0.90
C PRO A 19 15.85 6.24 1.44
N LEU A 20 14.57 6.01 1.75
CA LEU A 20 13.70 6.99 2.39
C LEU A 20 14.09 7.17 3.86
N ALA A 21 14.25 6.07 4.59
CA ALA A 21 14.66 6.09 6.00
C ALA A 21 15.99 6.84 6.19
N GLN A 22 16.97 6.58 5.32
CA GLN A 22 18.26 7.29 5.33
C GLN A 22 18.13 8.80 5.12
N ARG A 23 17.24 9.24 4.21
CA ARG A 23 17.00 10.67 3.95
C ARG A 23 16.30 11.38 5.10
N LEU A 24 15.51 10.65 5.89
CA LEU A 24 14.72 11.18 7.00
C LEU A 24 15.38 10.97 8.37
N GLU A 25 16.58 10.41 8.40
CA GLU A 25 17.33 10.12 9.63
C GLU A 25 17.41 11.34 10.56
N GLY A 26 17.16 11.10 11.85
CA GLY A 26 17.09 12.16 12.86
C GLY A 26 15.80 13.01 12.86
N ARG A 27 14.93 12.88 11.85
CA ARG A 27 13.65 13.64 11.75
C ARG A 27 12.42 12.76 11.88
N VAL A 28 12.37 11.65 11.14
CA VAL A 28 11.25 10.69 11.13
C VAL A 28 11.81 9.28 11.31
N ASN A 29 11.12 8.47 12.09
CA ASN A 29 11.49 7.06 12.28
C ASN A 29 10.67 6.19 11.32
N CYS A 30 11.31 5.63 10.30
CA CYS A 30 10.66 4.74 9.35
C CYS A 30 10.66 3.31 9.90
N ILE A 31 9.48 2.79 10.23
CA ILE A 31 9.29 1.44 10.77
C ILE A 31 8.74 0.54 9.68
N GLY A 32 9.50 -0.47 9.25
CA GLY A 32 9.02 -1.46 8.29
C GLY A 32 8.04 -2.44 8.96
N ILE A 33 6.90 -2.66 8.31
CA ILE A 33 5.92 -3.69 8.67
C ILE A 33 5.94 -4.77 7.58
N ALA A 34 6.30 -5.98 7.97
CA ALA A 34 6.43 -7.15 7.11
C ALA A 34 5.70 -8.33 7.77
N PRO A 35 5.29 -9.34 6.99
CA PRO A 35 4.63 -10.51 7.55
C PRO A 35 5.63 -11.28 8.41
N ASP A 36 5.15 -11.90 9.48
CA ASP A 36 5.93 -12.90 10.20
C ASP A 36 5.85 -14.26 9.50
N ASP A 37 6.70 -15.22 9.90
CA ASP A 37 6.72 -16.56 9.30
C ASP A 37 5.39 -17.32 9.49
N ALA A 38 4.51 -16.85 10.39
CA ALA A 38 3.23 -17.47 10.69
C ALA A 38 2.11 -16.96 9.77
N PHE A 39 2.33 -15.89 9.01
CA PHE A 39 1.31 -15.30 8.15
C PHE A 39 1.56 -15.62 6.68
N ASP A 40 0.68 -16.45 6.09
CA ASP A 40 0.71 -16.76 4.67
C ASP A 40 0.36 -15.51 3.85
N MET A 41 1.27 -15.04 3.00
CA MET A 41 1.02 -13.91 2.11
C MET A 41 -0.10 -14.16 1.07
N GLN A 42 -0.59 -15.41 0.94
CA GLN A 42 -1.78 -15.73 0.12
C GLN A 42 -3.11 -15.56 0.85
N SER A 43 -3.09 -15.18 2.12
CA SER A 43 -4.30 -15.00 2.90
C SER A 43 -5.00 -13.66 2.64
N ASP A 44 -6.22 -13.53 3.16
CA ASP A 44 -7.08 -12.36 3.00
C ASP A 44 -6.39 -11.06 3.49
N LEU A 45 -6.28 -10.07 2.60
CA LEU A 45 -5.66 -8.77 2.88
C LEU A 45 -6.28 -8.07 4.09
N GLN A 46 -7.58 -8.30 4.37
CA GLN A 46 -8.23 -7.72 5.54
C GLN A 46 -7.70 -8.35 6.85
N GLN A 47 -7.46 -9.66 6.86
CA GLN A 47 -6.89 -10.34 8.02
C GLN A 47 -5.45 -9.89 8.26
N LEU A 48 -4.67 -9.74 7.19
CA LEU A 48 -3.30 -9.22 7.25
C LEU A 48 -3.28 -7.81 7.85
N ALA A 49 -4.18 -6.94 7.37
CA ALA A 49 -4.28 -5.58 7.87
C ALA A 49 -4.65 -5.52 9.35
N ASN A 50 -5.57 -6.37 9.81
CA ASN A 50 -5.95 -6.44 11.23
C ASN A 50 -4.78 -6.91 12.11
N HIS A 51 -3.99 -7.88 11.61
CA HIS A 51 -2.78 -8.33 12.27
C HIS A 51 -1.75 -7.19 12.37
N TYR A 52 -1.48 -6.49 11.26
CA TYR A 52 -0.56 -5.34 11.26
C TYR A 52 -1.03 -4.19 12.14
N ALA A 53 -2.33 -3.87 12.15
CA ALA A 53 -2.87 -2.88 13.06
C ALA A 53 -2.61 -3.27 14.52
N SER A 54 -2.78 -4.55 14.87
CA SER A 54 -2.49 -5.06 16.22
C SER A 54 -1.02 -4.91 16.59
N GLU A 55 -0.09 -5.22 15.68
CA GLU A 55 1.35 -5.04 15.90
C GLU A 55 1.75 -3.56 16.01
N ILE A 56 1.16 -2.70 15.17
CA ILE A 56 1.34 -1.25 15.26
C ILE A 56 0.88 -0.73 16.63
N LEU A 57 -0.26 -1.18 17.13
CA LEU A 57 -0.77 -0.80 18.46
C LEU A 57 0.09 -1.32 19.61
N ARG A 58 0.69 -2.51 19.46
CA ARG A 58 1.67 -3.04 20.43
C ARG A 58 2.94 -2.18 20.48
N TYR A 59 3.40 -1.70 19.33
CA TYR A 59 4.58 -0.85 19.23
C TYR A 59 4.32 0.61 19.64
N GLN A 60 3.20 1.18 19.21
CA GLN A 60 2.77 2.54 19.49
C GLN A 60 1.29 2.53 19.86
N GLN A 61 0.99 2.65 21.15
CA GLN A 61 -0.37 2.51 21.70
C GLN A 61 -1.31 3.68 21.36
N SER A 62 -0.79 4.82 20.91
CA SER A 62 -1.60 6.02 20.67
C SER A 62 -1.09 6.81 19.46
N GLY A 63 -2.06 7.39 18.73
CA GLY A 63 -1.81 8.16 17.53
C GLY A 63 -1.28 9.58 17.79
N PRO A 64 -1.17 10.41 16.73
CA PRO A 64 -1.61 10.11 15.37
C PRO A 64 -0.73 9.06 14.66
N TYR A 65 -1.35 8.22 13.84
CA TYR A 65 -0.64 7.25 13.01
C TYR A 65 -0.35 7.82 11.62
N TYR A 66 0.86 7.57 11.11
CA TYR A 66 1.28 7.88 9.75
C TYR A 66 1.67 6.59 9.04
N LEU A 67 1.02 6.30 7.93
CA LEU A 67 1.20 5.06 7.17
C LEU A 67 1.72 5.38 5.76
N ALA A 68 2.56 4.52 5.20
CA ALA A 68 3.01 4.58 3.82
C ALA A 68 3.05 3.18 3.21
N GLY A 69 2.56 3.05 1.98
CA GLY A 69 2.53 1.81 1.23
C GLY A 69 2.91 2.03 -0.23
N TRP A 70 3.83 1.22 -0.75
CA TRP A 70 4.25 1.19 -2.15
C TRP A 70 3.77 -0.10 -2.80
N SER A 71 3.27 -0.03 -4.03
CA SER A 71 2.74 -1.19 -4.75
C SER A 71 1.69 -1.91 -3.89
N MET A 72 1.84 -3.21 -3.60
CA MET A 72 0.96 -3.96 -2.70
C MET A 72 0.84 -3.36 -1.29
N GLY A 73 1.85 -2.63 -0.82
CA GLY A 73 1.82 -2.00 0.50
C GLY A 73 0.74 -0.91 0.61
N ALA A 74 0.34 -0.28 -0.50
CA ALA A 74 -0.65 0.80 -0.49
C ALA A 74 -2.07 0.33 -0.14
N PRO A 75 -2.65 -0.69 -0.80
CA PRO A 75 -3.95 -1.22 -0.39
C PRO A 75 -3.90 -1.78 1.04
N ILE A 76 -2.78 -2.40 1.45
CA ILE A 76 -2.59 -2.84 2.84
C ILE A 76 -2.62 -1.65 3.80
N ALA A 77 -1.91 -0.55 3.50
CA ALA A 77 -1.87 0.65 4.34
C ALA A 77 -3.26 1.26 4.55
N LEU A 78 -4.09 1.24 3.50
CA LEU A 78 -5.49 1.67 3.55
C LEU A 78 -6.32 0.77 4.49
N LEU A 79 -6.20 -0.55 4.36
CA LEU A 79 -6.92 -1.49 5.21
C LEU A 79 -6.46 -1.41 6.68
N VAL A 80 -5.16 -1.21 6.91
CA VAL A 80 -4.61 -0.97 8.26
C VAL A 80 -5.17 0.34 8.83
N ALA A 81 -5.28 1.39 8.01
CA ALA A 81 -5.87 2.65 8.45
C ALA A 81 -7.32 2.48 8.87
N ASN A 82 -8.10 1.71 8.11
CA ASN A 82 -9.48 1.37 8.45
C ASN A 82 -9.55 0.58 9.76
N ALA A 83 -8.74 -0.47 9.92
CA ALA A 83 -8.70 -1.27 11.14
C ALA A 83 -8.34 -0.43 12.38
N LEU A 84 -7.37 0.49 12.28
CA LEU A 84 -7.06 1.42 13.37
C LEU A 84 -8.24 2.37 13.66
N SER A 85 -8.88 2.89 12.62
CA SER A 85 -10.02 3.81 12.76
C SER A 85 -11.23 3.13 13.41
N ASP A 86 -11.52 1.88 13.04
CA ASP A 86 -12.59 1.06 13.62
C ASP A 86 -12.35 0.78 15.12
N LEU A 87 -11.08 0.74 15.53
CA LEU A 87 -10.66 0.64 16.94
C LEU A 87 -10.66 2.01 17.67
N GLY A 88 -11.11 3.09 17.02
CA GLY A 88 -11.22 4.43 17.60
C GLY A 88 -9.92 5.25 17.58
N HIS A 89 -8.93 4.84 16.78
CA HIS A 89 -7.67 5.54 16.66
C HIS A 89 -7.61 6.50 15.46
N THR A 90 -6.99 7.66 15.65
CA THR A 90 -6.80 8.64 14.57
C THR A 90 -5.59 8.31 13.70
N VAL A 91 -5.84 8.06 12.41
CA VAL A 91 -4.80 7.99 11.37
C VAL A 91 -4.71 9.35 10.69
N SER A 92 -3.60 10.06 10.88
CA SER A 92 -3.44 11.41 10.32
C SER A 92 -3.05 11.40 8.85
N MET A 93 -2.43 10.33 8.36
CA MET A 93 -1.96 10.28 6.98
C MET A 93 -1.78 8.84 6.50
N VAL A 94 -2.18 8.60 5.25
CA VAL A 94 -1.86 7.39 4.49
C VAL A 94 -1.27 7.81 3.15
N GLN A 95 -0.02 7.42 2.89
CA GLN A 95 0.65 7.66 1.62
C GLN A 95 0.53 6.41 0.72
N LEU A 96 -0.15 6.56 -0.40
CA LEU A 96 -0.33 5.52 -1.42
C LEU A 96 0.62 5.81 -2.57
N ILE A 97 1.65 4.97 -2.72
CA ILE A 97 2.77 5.24 -3.62
C ILE A 97 2.69 4.23 -4.77
N ASP A 98 2.47 4.73 -6.00
CA ASP A 98 2.55 3.95 -7.24
C ASP A 98 1.81 2.60 -7.15
N SER A 99 0.53 2.68 -6.81
CA SER A 99 -0.34 1.53 -6.55
C SER A 99 -1.48 1.44 -7.54
N TRP A 100 -1.97 0.22 -7.72
CA TRP A 100 -3.26 -0.06 -8.32
C TRP A 100 -4.40 0.14 -7.29
N ASN A 101 -5.62 0.35 -7.76
CA ASN A 101 -6.81 0.41 -6.91
C ASN A 101 -7.41 -0.99 -6.73
N PRO A 102 -7.42 -1.56 -5.51
CA PRO A 102 -7.94 -2.90 -5.27
C PRO A 102 -9.46 -3.02 -5.44
N PHE A 103 -10.17 -1.90 -5.47
CA PHE A 103 -11.64 -1.83 -5.59
C PHE A 103 -12.10 -1.49 -7.01
N GLU A 104 -11.19 -1.36 -7.98
CA GLU A 104 -11.52 -0.96 -9.37
C GLU A 104 -12.21 -2.08 -10.18
N TYR A 105 -12.35 -3.29 -9.62
CA TYR A 105 -12.83 -4.47 -10.34
C TYR A 105 -14.35 -4.57 -10.60
N GLN A 106 -15.15 -3.56 -10.27
CA GLN A 106 -16.61 -3.69 -10.38
C GLN A 106 -17.30 -2.94 -11.53
N ASN A 107 -16.63 -2.12 -12.35
CA ASN A 107 -17.31 -1.46 -13.48
C ASN A 107 -16.45 -1.38 -14.77
N SER A 108 -16.92 -2.09 -15.82
CA SER A 108 -16.53 -2.06 -17.24
C SER A 108 -15.11 -2.51 -17.64
N GLU A 109 -15.01 -3.21 -18.78
CA GLU A 109 -13.79 -3.72 -19.45
C GLU A 109 -12.48 -3.02 -19.06
N VAL A 110 -11.77 -3.59 -18.09
CA VAL A 110 -10.41 -3.16 -17.76
C VAL A 110 -9.50 -3.75 -18.83
N LEU A 111 -9.17 -2.94 -19.84
CA LEU A 111 -8.07 -3.27 -20.75
C LEU A 111 -6.77 -3.15 -19.95
N MET A 112 -6.00 -4.24 -19.87
CA MET A 112 -4.60 -4.16 -19.44
C MET A 112 -3.88 -3.07 -20.26
N TRP A 113 -2.87 -2.40 -19.71
CA TRP A 113 -2.22 -1.27 -20.38
C TRP A 113 -1.85 -1.59 -21.84
N HIS A 114 -1.38 -2.81 -22.11
CA HIS A 114 -1.02 -3.25 -23.46
C HIS A 114 -2.25 -3.44 -24.37
N GLN A 115 -3.39 -3.89 -23.83
CA GLN A 115 -4.65 -3.98 -24.58
C GLN A 115 -5.22 -2.60 -24.88
N TRP A 116 -5.12 -1.66 -23.93
CA TRP A 116 -5.52 -0.27 -24.13
C TRP A 116 -4.67 0.40 -25.22
N VAL A 117 -3.35 0.28 -25.11
CA VAL A 117 -2.41 0.82 -26.12
C VAL A 117 -2.67 0.18 -27.48
N SER A 118 -2.85 -1.15 -27.54
CA SER A 118 -3.14 -1.84 -28.80
C SER A 118 -4.42 -1.32 -29.45
N LYS A 119 -5.51 -1.17 -28.67
CA LYS A 119 -6.78 -0.61 -29.16
C LYS A 119 -6.60 0.82 -29.66
N TRP A 120 -5.88 1.66 -28.91
CA TRP A 120 -5.61 3.04 -29.29
C TRP A 120 -4.81 3.13 -30.60
N VAL A 121 -3.73 2.37 -30.74
CA VAL A 121 -2.89 2.32 -31.95
C VAL A 121 -3.71 1.88 -33.16
N MET A 122 -4.49 0.81 -33.02
CA MET A 122 -5.35 0.33 -34.12
C MET A 122 -6.37 1.39 -34.55
N GLN A 123 -6.96 2.12 -33.60
CA GLN A 123 -8.02 3.09 -33.87
C GLN A 123 -7.54 4.45 -34.37
N HIS A 124 -6.34 4.90 -33.99
CA HIS A 124 -5.90 6.28 -34.20
C HIS A 124 -4.60 6.41 -34.99
N VAL A 125 -3.79 5.36 -35.06
CA VAL A 125 -2.53 5.35 -35.81
C VAL A 125 -2.70 4.61 -37.12
N ILE A 126 -3.29 3.40 -37.07
CA ILE A 126 -3.42 2.54 -38.26
C ILE A 126 -4.66 2.88 -39.09
N ALA A 127 -5.79 3.22 -38.45
CA ALA A 127 -7.03 3.58 -39.15
C ALA A 127 -6.99 4.95 -39.88
N GLN A 128 -5.84 5.62 -39.94
CA GLN A 128 -5.65 6.87 -40.69
C GLN A 128 -4.84 6.71 -41.99
N GLU A 129 -4.54 5.48 -42.42
CA GLU A 129 -3.80 5.20 -43.66
C GLU A 129 -4.68 4.92 -44.91
N ASP A 130 -5.94 5.40 -44.94
CA ASP A 130 -6.80 5.42 -46.14
C ASP A 130 -6.98 6.85 -46.71
#